data_AF-A0AAV3IL03-F1
#
_entry.id   AF-A0AAV3IL03-F1
#
_cell.length_a   1.000
_cell.length_b   1.000
_cell.length_c   1.000
_cell.angle_alpha   90.00
_cell.angle_beta   90.00
_cell.angle_gamma   90.00
#
_symmetry.space_group_name_H-M   'P 1'
#
loop_
_entity.id
_entity.type
_entity.pdbx_description
1 polymer ?
#
loop_
_entity_poly.entity_id
_entity_poly.type
_entity_poly.pdbx_seq_one_letter_code
_entity_poly.pdbx_strand_id
1 'polypeptide(L)'
;MNTVQPAKPINMMRQLMSKLGVIGLMVCVTGVSSAQEIKSGESVMGYQNQAAWQQIEQFLPQEFHIPKDQLPKEEWWSWNGHNIHLDTYRNPNAKIKVILFHGVGTNGRQMSMILGKPLADRGYETIAVDMPGYGVTQVKKSKPISYNDWVHRQVAI
;
A
#
# COMPACT_ATOMS: atom_id res chain seq x y z
N MET A 1 -3.87 -17.19 -65.53
CA MET A 1 -4.82 -16.63 -64.53
C MET A 1 -4.06 -15.60 -63.68
N ASN A 2 -4.73 -14.50 -63.34
CA ASN A 2 -4.42 -13.52 -62.27
C ASN A 2 -3.23 -12.54 -62.46
N THR A 3 -3.50 -11.44 -63.18
CA THR A 3 -3.38 -10.01 -62.77
C THR A 3 -2.19 -9.55 -61.89
N VAL A 4 -1.23 -8.65 -62.25
CA VAL A 4 -1.32 -7.26 -62.81
C VAL A 4 -2.04 -6.30 -61.83
N GLN A 5 -1.56 -5.15 -61.32
CA GLN A 5 -0.33 -4.28 -61.30
C GLN A 5 -0.53 -3.24 -60.13
N PRO A 6 0.26 -2.15 -59.83
CA PRO A 6 1.68 -1.75 -60.05
C PRO A 6 2.39 -1.20 -58.76
N ALA A 7 3.52 -0.48 -58.89
CA ALA A 7 4.34 0.08 -57.79
C ALA A 7 4.40 1.63 -57.70
N LYS A 8 4.59 2.14 -56.44
CA LYS A 8 5.32 3.35 -55.94
C LYS A 8 5.56 4.58 -56.86
N PRO A 9 5.47 5.83 -56.33
CA PRO A 9 6.66 6.42 -55.66
C PRO A 9 6.41 7.39 -54.47
N ILE A 10 7.53 7.89 -53.93
CA ILE A 10 7.66 8.81 -52.79
C ILE A 10 7.87 10.26 -53.29
N ASN A 11 7.22 11.23 -52.64
CA ASN A 11 7.68 12.63 -52.43
C ASN A 11 6.75 13.25 -51.37
N MET A 12 7.23 13.67 -50.20
CA MET A 12 8.01 14.90 -49.90
C MET A 12 7.19 16.20 -50.04
N MET A 13 7.24 17.01 -48.97
CA MET A 13 6.92 18.47 -48.87
C MET A 13 5.65 18.87 -48.11
N ARG A 14 5.83 19.06 -46.78
CA ARG A 14 5.66 20.31 -45.99
C ARG A 14 4.58 21.34 -46.43
N GLN A 15 3.93 21.96 -45.42
CA GLN A 15 2.80 22.93 -45.47
C GLN A 15 1.41 22.23 -45.52
N LEU A 16 0.33 22.77 -44.94
CA LEU A 16 0.11 24.11 -44.39
C LEU A 16 -0.76 24.04 -43.11
N MET A 17 -0.46 24.86 -42.09
CA MET A 17 -1.40 25.11 -40.99
C MET A 17 -2.47 26.12 -41.42
N SER A 18 -3.75 25.75 -41.33
CA SER A 18 -4.84 26.73 -41.34
C SER A 18 -6.09 26.25 -40.60
N LYS A 19 -6.35 26.87 -39.44
CA LYS A 19 -7.66 27.31 -38.91
C LYS A 19 -8.85 26.35 -39.18
N LEU A 20 -9.43 25.66 -38.20
CA LEU A 20 -10.26 26.23 -37.15
C LEU A 20 -10.44 25.26 -35.95
N GLY A 21 -10.41 25.79 -34.73
CA GLY A 21 -11.27 25.39 -33.60
C GLY A 21 -11.29 23.93 -33.11
N VAL A 22 -10.36 23.57 -32.21
CA VAL A 22 -10.69 22.80 -30.99
C VAL A 22 -9.92 23.40 -29.82
N ILE A 23 -10.63 23.91 -28.81
CA ILE A 23 -10.02 24.27 -27.52
C ILE A 23 -9.80 22.97 -26.77
N GLY A 24 -8.56 22.45 -26.82
CA GLY A 24 -8.14 21.31 -26.03
C GLY A 24 -8.00 21.70 -24.55
N LEU A 25 -9.09 21.60 -23.79
CA LEU A 25 -9.04 21.72 -22.33
C LEU A 25 -8.22 20.56 -21.76
N MET A 26 -6.92 20.79 -21.55
CA MET A 26 -6.04 19.82 -20.91
C MET A 26 -6.35 19.77 -19.42
N VAL A 27 -7.39 19.01 -19.05
CA VAL A 27 -7.71 18.69 -17.67
C VAL A 27 -6.56 17.87 -17.11
N CYS A 28 -5.69 18.53 -16.36
CA CYS A 28 -4.64 17.87 -15.60
C CYS A 28 -5.30 17.13 -14.43
N VAL A 29 -5.68 15.87 -14.66
CA VAL A 29 -6.26 15.01 -13.63
C VAL A 29 -5.19 14.72 -12.57
N THR A 30 -5.14 15.56 -11.54
CA THR A 30 -4.43 15.26 -10.31
C THR A 30 -5.09 14.05 -9.68
N GLY A 31 -4.49 12.87 -9.86
CA GLY A 31 -4.98 11.62 -9.32
C GLY A 31 -4.95 11.63 -7.79
N VAL A 32 -6.04 12.08 -7.17
CA VAL A 32 -6.29 11.82 -5.75
C VAL A 32 -6.50 10.31 -5.64
N SER A 33 -5.49 9.61 -5.13
CA SER A 33 -5.55 8.17 -4.87
C SER A 33 -6.47 7.92 -3.67
N SER A 34 -7.77 8.03 -3.89
CA SER A 34 -8.79 7.53 -2.96
C SER A 34 -8.52 6.04 -2.70
N ALA A 35 -8.45 5.66 -1.43
CA ALA A 35 -8.33 4.26 -1.04
C ALA A 35 -9.59 3.52 -1.51
N GLN A 36 -9.46 2.75 -2.59
CA GLN A 36 -10.57 1.98 -3.13
C GLN A 36 -10.92 0.84 -2.17
N GLU A 37 -12.11 0.92 -1.58
CA GLU A 37 -12.68 -0.09 -0.70
C GLU A 37 -12.91 -1.39 -1.49
N ILE A 38 -12.26 -2.48 -1.07
CA ILE A 38 -12.32 -3.77 -1.76
C ILE A 38 -13.64 -4.45 -1.39
N LYS A 39 -14.43 -4.82 -2.41
CA LYS A 39 -15.70 -5.53 -2.22
C LYS A 39 -15.47 -6.86 -1.47
N SER A 40 -16.14 -7.01 -0.33
CA SER A 40 -16.09 -8.19 0.53
C SER A 40 -16.50 -9.47 -0.21
N GLY A 41 -15.64 -10.48 -0.18
CA GLY A 41 -15.90 -11.79 -0.81
C GLY A 41 -14.95 -12.89 -0.34
N GLU A 42 -13.66 -12.57 -0.20
CA GLU A 42 -12.74 -13.29 0.68
C GLU A 42 -12.71 -12.56 2.03
N SER A 43 -12.76 -13.28 3.16
CA SER A 43 -12.56 -12.66 4.48
C SER A 43 -11.12 -12.18 4.58
N VAL A 44 -10.93 -10.87 4.78
CA VAL A 44 -9.59 -10.30 4.93
C VAL A 44 -9.04 -10.76 6.29
N MET A 45 -8.14 -11.73 6.25
CA MET A 45 -7.58 -12.42 7.42
C MET A 45 -6.66 -11.49 8.23
N GLY A 46 -7.23 -10.62 9.06
CA GLY A 46 -6.50 -9.84 10.05
C GLY A 46 -5.96 -10.67 11.22
N TYR A 47 -5.16 -10.03 12.08
CA TYR A 47 -4.57 -10.65 13.26
C TYR A 47 -5.59 -11.02 14.34
N GLN A 48 -6.77 -10.40 14.36
CA GLN A 48 -7.87 -10.75 15.28
C GLN A 48 -8.22 -12.25 15.27
N ASN A 49 -7.99 -12.94 14.14
CA ASN A 49 -8.29 -14.37 13.97
C ASN A 49 -7.07 -15.29 14.21
N GLN A 50 -5.97 -14.77 14.78
CA GLN A 50 -4.73 -15.51 14.98
C GLN A 50 -4.29 -15.52 16.45
N ALA A 51 -4.01 -16.71 17.00
CA ALA A 51 -3.46 -16.86 18.34
C ALA A 51 -1.92 -16.62 18.40
N ALA A 52 -1.21 -16.68 17.28
CA ALA A 52 0.25 -16.69 17.25
C ALA A 52 0.89 -15.42 17.83
N TRP A 53 0.31 -14.23 17.59
CA TRP A 53 0.86 -12.99 18.16
C TRP A 53 0.62 -12.90 19.68
N GLN A 54 -0.49 -13.45 20.19
CA GLN A 54 -0.79 -13.53 21.63
C GLN A 54 0.15 -14.49 22.36
N GLN A 55 0.54 -15.59 21.69
CA GLN A 55 1.56 -16.51 22.21
C GLN A 55 2.93 -15.83 22.29
N ILE A 56 3.27 -14.95 21.36
CA ILE A 56 4.52 -14.16 21.40
C ILE A 56 4.45 -13.08 22.48
N GLU A 57 3.31 -12.40 22.62
CA GLU A 57 3.02 -11.40 23.65
C GLU A 57 3.28 -11.93 25.06
N GLN A 58 2.94 -13.20 25.35
CA GLN A 58 3.18 -13.85 26.64
C GLN A 58 4.66 -13.92 27.06
N PHE A 59 5.61 -13.78 26.14
CA PHE A 59 7.05 -13.72 26.45
C PHE A 59 7.57 -12.29 26.64
N LEU A 60 6.75 -11.27 26.37
CA LEU A 60 7.11 -9.87 26.56
C LEU A 60 6.79 -9.39 27.99
N PRO A 61 7.54 -8.39 28.49
CA PRO A 61 7.12 -7.61 29.66
C PRO A 61 5.69 -7.08 29.55
N GLN A 62 5.01 -6.98 30.70
CA GLN A 62 3.57 -6.67 30.79
C GLN A 62 3.19 -5.33 30.15
N GLU A 63 4.12 -4.37 30.13
CA GLU A 63 3.99 -3.04 29.52
C GLU A 63 3.95 -3.05 27.98
N PHE A 64 4.31 -4.15 27.33
CA PHE A 64 4.20 -4.33 25.87
C PHE A 64 2.99 -5.19 25.47
N HIS A 65 2.21 -5.68 26.43
CA HIS A 65 0.95 -6.37 26.13
C HIS A 65 -0.10 -5.33 25.75
N ILE A 66 -0.87 -5.59 24.70
CA ILE A 66 -1.90 -4.68 24.21
C ILE A 66 -3.27 -5.16 24.72
N PRO A 67 -3.95 -4.39 25.60
CA PRO A 67 -5.32 -4.71 26.01
C PRO A 67 -6.26 -4.86 24.81
N LYS A 68 -7.23 -5.78 24.89
CA LYS A 68 -8.14 -6.10 23.76
C LYS A 68 -8.96 -4.90 23.27
N ASP A 69 -9.28 -3.98 24.16
CA ASP A 69 -9.97 -2.71 23.94
C ASP A 69 -9.04 -1.60 23.37
N GLN A 70 -7.73 -1.85 23.35
CA GLN A 70 -6.68 -0.92 22.92
C GLN A 70 -5.82 -1.47 21.78
N LEU A 71 -6.31 -2.50 21.08
CA LEU A 71 -5.67 -3.05 19.89
C LEU A 71 -5.54 -1.99 18.79
N PRO A 72 -4.49 -2.07 17.95
CA PRO A 72 -4.38 -1.20 16.79
C PRO A 72 -5.55 -1.47 15.84
N LYS A 73 -6.04 -0.42 15.19
CA LYS A 73 -7.03 -0.58 14.11
C LYS A 73 -6.32 -1.14 12.89
N GLU A 74 -6.74 -2.33 12.47
CA GLU A 74 -6.27 -2.97 11.24
C GLU A 74 -6.89 -2.25 10.02
N GLU A 75 -6.03 -1.74 9.13
CA GLU A 75 -6.39 -1.07 7.89
C GLU A 75 -5.68 -1.74 6.71
N TRP A 76 -6.27 -1.68 5.51
CA TRP A 76 -5.68 -2.23 4.29
C TRP A 76 -5.51 -1.17 3.21
N TRP A 77 -4.28 -1.08 2.69
CA TRP A 77 -3.92 -0.16 1.62
C TRP A 77 -3.64 -0.95 0.32
N SER A 78 -4.45 -0.72 -0.70
CA SER A 78 -4.26 -1.32 -2.03
C SER A 78 -3.12 -0.61 -2.76
N TRP A 79 -2.04 -1.35 -3.06
CA TRP A 79 -0.86 -0.83 -3.75
C TRP A 79 -0.30 -1.86 -4.73
N ASN A 80 -0.18 -1.48 -6.01
CA ASN A 80 0.40 -2.32 -7.07
C ASN A 80 -0.22 -3.75 -7.20
N GLY A 81 -1.48 -3.91 -6.79
CA GLY A 81 -2.18 -5.20 -6.75
C GLY A 81 -1.85 -6.08 -5.54
N HIS A 82 -1.15 -5.54 -4.54
CA HIS A 82 -1.01 -6.10 -3.19
C HIS A 82 -1.99 -5.37 -2.25
N ASN A 83 -2.52 -6.06 -1.23
CA ASN A 83 -3.27 -5.42 -0.15
C ASN A 83 -2.39 -5.39 1.09
N ILE A 84 -1.84 -4.21 1.37
CA ILE A 84 -0.89 -3.97 2.44
C ILE A 84 -1.65 -3.83 3.76
N HIS A 85 -1.33 -4.66 4.74
CA HIS A 85 -1.85 -4.50 6.09
C HIS A 85 -1.08 -3.43 6.87
N LEU A 86 -1.86 -2.61 7.58
CA LEU A 86 -1.42 -1.58 8.50
C LEU A 86 -2.08 -1.82 9.87
N ASP A 87 -1.29 -1.93 10.92
CA ASP A 87 -1.76 -1.71 12.28
C ASP A 87 -1.67 -0.20 12.57
N THR A 88 -2.78 0.43 12.97
CA THR A 88 -2.84 1.90 13.11
C THR A 88 -3.37 2.37 14.45
N TYR A 89 -2.67 3.35 15.03
CA TYR A 89 -3.16 4.21 16.09
C TYR A 89 -3.26 5.63 15.55
N ARG A 90 -4.31 5.88 14.76
CA ARG A 90 -4.56 7.17 14.10
C ARG A 90 -4.79 8.28 15.13
N ASN A 91 -4.10 9.41 14.97
CA ASN A 91 -4.29 10.57 15.82
C ASN A 91 -4.11 11.85 14.97
N PRO A 92 -5.20 12.44 14.44
CA PRO A 92 -5.15 13.65 13.63
C PRO A 92 -4.53 14.87 14.32
N ASN A 93 -4.45 14.86 15.66
CA ASN A 93 -3.87 15.93 16.47
C ASN A 93 -2.41 15.67 16.86
N ALA A 94 -1.83 14.53 16.46
CA ALA A 94 -0.45 14.20 16.78
C ALA A 94 0.53 15.12 16.05
N LYS A 95 1.48 15.70 16.79
CA LYS A 95 2.55 16.53 16.23
C LYS A 95 3.58 15.74 15.42
N ILE A 96 3.67 14.42 15.66
CA ILE A 96 4.60 13.50 15.01
C ILE A 96 3.83 12.23 14.63
N LYS A 97 4.05 11.77 13.39
CA LYS A 97 3.63 10.48 12.87
C LYS A 97 4.84 9.56 12.80
N VAL A 98 4.74 8.34 13.32
CA VAL A 98 5.80 7.33 13.31
C VAL A 98 5.36 6.14 12.47
N ILE A 99 6.12 5.84 11.41
CA ILE A 99 5.87 4.70 10.53
C ILE A 99 6.94 3.64 10.85
N LEU A 100 6.49 2.44 11.25
CA LEU A 100 7.33 1.36 11.74
C LEU A 100 7.46 0.27 10.68
N PHE A 101 8.69 0.09 10.19
CA PHE A 101 9.07 -0.99 9.28
C PHE A 101 9.81 -2.09 10.06
N HIS A 102 9.42 -3.34 9.82
CA HIS A 102 9.98 -4.49 10.52
C HIS A 102 11.09 -5.18 9.70
N GLY A 103 11.98 -5.90 10.38
CA GLY A 103 13.02 -6.73 9.75
C GLY A 103 12.53 -8.13 9.38
N VAL A 104 13.45 -8.98 8.92
CA VAL A 104 13.19 -10.43 8.76
C VAL A 104 12.94 -11.07 10.14
N GLY A 105 11.98 -11.99 10.22
CA GLY A 105 11.64 -12.73 11.46
C GLY A 105 10.58 -12.07 12.35
N THR A 106 10.04 -10.91 11.95
CA THR A 106 9.04 -10.15 12.70
C THR A 106 7.95 -9.60 11.75
N ASN A 107 6.95 -8.87 12.26
CA ASN A 107 5.82 -8.32 11.51
C ASN A 107 5.28 -7.02 12.16
N GLY A 108 4.29 -6.38 11.51
CA GLY A 108 3.64 -5.17 11.97
C GLY A 108 3.02 -5.30 13.37
N ARG A 109 2.31 -6.41 13.67
CA ARG A 109 1.71 -6.63 14.99
C ARG A 109 2.74 -6.72 16.13
N GLN A 110 3.91 -7.29 15.87
CA GLN A 110 5.01 -7.26 16.84
C GLN A 110 5.59 -5.85 17.01
N MET A 111 5.71 -5.07 15.94
CA MET A 111 6.11 -3.65 16.04
C MET A 111 5.07 -2.81 16.80
N SER A 112 3.78 -3.13 16.67
CA SER A 112 2.70 -2.52 17.46
C SER A 112 2.86 -2.76 18.97
N MET A 113 3.24 -3.96 19.38
CA MET A 113 3.49 -4.29 20.80
C MET A 113 4.69 -3.50 21.36
N ILE A 114 5.84 -3.57 20.68
CA ILE A 114 7.12 -3.09 21.23
C ILE A 114 7.28 -1.57 21.10
N LEU A 115 6.78 -0.94 20.03
CA LEU A 115 6.93 0.50 19.78
C LEU A 115 5.62 1.22 19.47
N GLY A 116 4.72 0.63 18.68
CA GLY A 116 3.51 1.30 18.18
C GLY A 116 2.59 1.80 19.29
N LYS A 117 2.14 0.90 20.17
CA LYS A 117 1.28 1.21 21.31
C LYS A 117 1.99 2.10 22.36
N PRO A 118 3.23 1.80 22.82
CA PRO A 118 3.95 2.70 23.73
C PRO A 118 4.15 4.12 23.20
N LEU A 119 4.29 4.33 21.89
CA LEU A 119 4.37 5.66 21.29
C LEU A 119 2.99 6.30 21.09
N ALA A 120 1.95 5.53 20.75
CA ALA A 120 0.57 6.01 20.70
C ALA A 120 0.10 6.55 22.06
N ASP A 121 0.43 5.86 23.15
CA ASP A 121 0.13 6.29 24.53
C ASP A 121 0.84 7.60 24.93
N ARG A 122 1.89 7.99 24.19
CA ARG A 122 2.61 9.26 24.33
C ARG A 122 2.05 10.37 23.41
N GLY A 123 0.95 10.11 22.72
CA GLY A 123 0.25 11.08 21.87
C GLY A 123 0.73 11.14 20.41
N TYR A 124 1.55 10.19 19.97
CA TYR A 124 1.97 10.09 18.56
C TYR A 124 0.93 9.35 17.72
N GLU A 125 0.84 9.65 16.42
CA GLU A 125 0.20 8.72 15.49
C GLU A 125 1.21 7.64 15.12
N THR A 126 0.84 6.37 15.23
CA THR A 126 1.73 5.26 14.87
C THR A 126 1.08 4.33 13.84
N ILE A 127 1.89 3.90 12.88
CA ILE A 127 1.49 2.99 11.80
C ILE A 127 2.56 1.90 11.74
N ALA A 128 2.22 0.66 12.09
CA ALA A 128 3.09 -0.48 11.89
C ALA A 128 2.68 -1.24 10.64
N VAL A 129 3.66 -1.58 9.80
CA VAL A 129 3.39 -1.96 8.41
C VAL A 129 3.88 -3.38 8.13
N ASP A 130 2.98 -4.28 7.73
CA ASP A 130 3.37 -5.63 7.29
C ASP A 130 4.03 -5.57 5.91
N MET A 131 5.33 -5.86 5.83
CA MET A 131 6.08 -5.86 4.58
C MET A 131 5.63 -7.00 3.64
N PRO A 132 5.74 -6.85 2.31
CA PRO A 132 5.25 -7.87 1.39
C PRO A 132 5.90 -9.23 1.65
N GLY A 133 5.06 -10.25 1.91
CA GLY A 133 5.49 -11.60 2.27
C GLY A 133 5.53 -11.89 3.77
N TYR A 134 5.14 -10.93 4.62
CA TYR A 134 5.15 -11.03 6.07
C TYR A 134 3.78 -10.64 6.66
N GLY A 135 3.52 -11.14 7.87
CA GLY A 135 2.30 -10.86 8.60
C GLY A 135 1.05 -11.29 7.83
N VAL A 136 0.11 -10.36 7.65
CA VAL A 136 -1.15 -10.56 6.92
C VAL A 136 -1.29 -9.72 5.65
N THR A 137 -0.19 -9.10 5.18
CA THR A 137 -0.16 -8.44 3.87
C THR A 137 -0.40 -9.46 2.74
N GLN A 138 -1.46 -9.22 1.95
CA GLN A 138 -1.81 -10.09 0.83
C GLN A 138 -1.04 -9.66 -0.41
N VAL A 139 -0.35 -10.61 -1.05
CA VAL A 139 0.55 -10.32 -2.18
C VAL A 139 0.01 -10.84 -3.50
N LYS A 140 0.26 -10.08 -4.58
CA LYS A 140 -0.17 -10.44 -5.93
C LYS A 140 0.49 -11.75 -6.37
N LYS A 141 -0.32 -12.81 -6.51
CA LYS A 141 0.14 -14.19 -6.88
C LYS A 141 0.98 -14.26 -8.16
N SER A 142 0.87 -13.28 -9.06
CA SER A 142 1.52 -13.28 -10.38
C SER A 142 2.92 -12.64 -10.43
N LYS A 143 3.47 -12.15 -9.32
CA LYS A 143 4.77 -11.45 -9.30
C LYS A 143 5.60 -11.90 -8.08
N PRO A 144 6.87 -12.33 -8.25
CA PRO A 144 7.76 -12.53 -7.12
C PRO A 144 8.04 -11.20 -6.41
N ILE A 145 8.13 -11.24 -5.09
CA ILE A 145 8.44 -10.08 -4.26
C ILE A 145 9.94 -9.81 -4.35
N SER A 146 10.31 -8.58 -4.70
CA SER A 146 11.70 -8.13 -4.72
C SER A 146 11.99 -7.17 -3.56
N TYR A 147 13.28 -6.98 -3.24
CA TYR A 147 13.70 -5.94 -2.30
C TYR A 147 13.27 -4.53 -2.76
N ASN A 148 13.19 -4.27 -4.07
CA ASN A 148 12.68 -3.00 -4.59
C ASN A 148 11.21 -2.78 -4.24
N ASP A 149 10.39 -3.83 -4.14
CA ASP A 149 9.00 -3.71 -3.68
C ASP A 149 8.93 -3.29 -2.19
N TRP A 150 9.94 -3.64 -1.38
CA TRP A 150 10.08 -3.19 0.01
C TRP A 150 10.55 -1.74 0.12
N VAL A 151 11.41 -1.27 -0.78
CA VAL A 151 11.89 0.13 -0.78
C VAL A 151 10.76 1.08 -1.19
N HIS A 152 10.07 0.83 -2.31
CA HIS A 152 8.97 1.70 -2.77
C HIS A 152 7.82 1.79 -1.77
N ARG A 153 7.55 0.68 -1.06
CA ARG A 153 6.57 0.58 0.03
C ARG A 153 6.78 1.57 1.18
N GLN A 154 8.01 2.04 1.41
CA GLN A 154 8.32 2.95 2.53
C GLN A 154 7.95 4.41 2.26
N VAL A 155 7.79 4.79 0.99
CA VAL A 155 7.70 6.21 0.55
C VAL A 155 6.25 6.70 0.39
N ALA A 156 5.26 5.82 0.55
CA ALA A 156 3.87 6.08 0.14
C ALA A 156 2.81 5.71 1.21
N ILE A 157 3.18 5.77 2.49
CA ILE A 157 2.33 5.45 3.67
C ILE A 157 2.10 6.73 4.50
#